data_AF-A0A2W4I6S2-F1
#
_entry.id   AF-A0A2W4I6S2-F1
#
_cell.length_a   1.000
_cell.length_b   1.000
_cell.length_c   1.000
_cell.angle_alpha   90.00
_cell.angle_beta   90.00
_cell.angle_gamma   90.00
#
_symmetry.space_group_name_H-M   'P 1'
#
loop_
_entity.id
_entity.type
_entity.pdbx_description
1 polymer ?
#
loop_
_entity_poly.entity_id
_entity_poly.type
_entity_poly.pdbx_seq_one_letter_code
_entity_poly.pdbx_strand_id
1 'polypeptide(L)'
;MNLMELAAQAALQGRQLWAETEWANVCQGGNVGCAASVSKILQEGGYGYAGDAGVINLAGELAANGWSQSDGPESAQPGDVIYADGGGDRQHIGIVGIDENGNKVIYNNHSSTGVWTKDPFNACSIITDYSPGQVHVLHAPPK
;
A
#
# COMPACT_ATOMS: atom_id res chain seq x y z
N MET A 1 1.92 6.90 16.42
CA MET A 1 2.63 5.96 15.55
C MET A 1 2.61 6.53 14.14
N ASN A 2 3.73 6.55 13.44
CA ASN A 2 3.76 6.98 12.03
C ASN A 2 3.33 5.81 11.11
N LEU A 3 3.07 6.10 9.83
CA LEU A 3 2.49 5.12 8.90
C LEU A 3 3.38 3.88 8.71
N MET A 4 4.70 4.08 8.67
CA MET A 4 5.68 3.00 8.54
C MET A 4 5.67 2.07 9.75
N GLU A 5 5.63 2.61 10.97
CA GLU A 5 5.58 1.82 12.20
C GLU A 5 4.32 0.95 12.27
N LEU A 6 3.16 1.47 11.85
CA LEU A 6 1.90 0.71 11.77
C LEU A 6 2.00 -0.44 10.75
N ALA A 7 2.49 -0.12 9.55
CA ALA A 7 2.68 -1.11 8.49
C ALA A 7 3.63 -2.24 8.92
N ALA A 8 4.75 -1.90 9.57
CA ALA A 8 5.71 -2.84 10.10
C ALA A 8 5.12 -3.72 11.21
N GLN A 9 4.39 -3.12 12.15
CA GLN A 9 3.77 -3.86 13.26
C GLN A 9 2.71 -4.85 12.76
N ALA A 10 1.91 -4.48 11.76
CA ALA A 10 0.94 -5.37 11.16
C ALA A 10 1.61 -6.55 10.42
N ALA A 11 2.75 -6.31 9.75
CA ALA A 11 3.48 -7.35 9.03
C ALA A 11 4.12 -8.37 9.99
N LEU A 12 4.65 -7.92 11.12
CA LEU A 12 5.18 -8.81 12.18
C LEU A 12 4.10 -9.74 12.75
N GLN A 13 2.84 -9.31 12.73
CA GLN A 13 1.72 -10.09 13.24
C GLN A 13 1.12 -11.02 12.18
N GLY A 14 1.52 -10.91 10.91
CA GLY A 14 0.93 -11.68 9.80
C GLY A 14 -0.58 -11.43 9.67
N ARG A 15 -1.04 -10.18 9.86
CA ARG A 15 -2.46 -9.82 9.83
C ARG A 15 -3.04 -9.97 8.42
N GLN A 16 -4.29 -10.44 8.36
CA GLN A 16 -5.13 -10.34 7.16
C GLN A 16 -5.92 -9.03 7.24
N LEU A 17 -5.23 -7.89 7.03
CA LEU A 17 -5.80 -6.56 7.26
C LEU A 17 -7.11 -6.31 6.50
N TRP A 18 -7.21 -6.81 5.27
CA TRP A 18 -8.45 -6.74 4.47
C TRP A 18 -9.66 -7.36 5.17
N ALA A 19 -9.47 -8.39 6.00
CA ALA A 19 -10.54 -9.07 6.73
C ALA A 19 -11.07 -8.22 7.91
N GLU A 20 -10.34 -7.19 8.30
CA GLU A 20 -10.70 -6.25 9.37
C GLU A 20 -11.35 -4.96 8.85
N THR A 21 -11.77 -4.97 7.59
CA THR A 21 -12.43 -3.84 6.91
C THR A 21 -13.87 -4.19 6.54
N GLU A 22 -14.67 -3.18 6.22
CA GLU A 22 -16.03 -3.40 5.70
C GLU A 22 -16.06 -4.13 4.34
N TRP A 23 -14.94 -4.15 3.61
CA TRP A 23 -14.80 -4.80 2.31
C TRP A 23 -14.41 -6.29 2.39
N ALA A 24 -14.32 -6.88 3.58
CA ALA A 24 -13.87 -8.26 3.78
C ALA A 24 -14.57 -9.27 2.83
N ASN A 25 -15.87 -9.09 2.58
CA ASN A 25 -16.67 -9.98 1.72
C ASN A 25 -16.36 -9.84 0.23
N VAL A 26 -15.81 -8.71 -0.23
CA VAL A 26 -15.49 -8.47 -1.65
C VAL A 26 -14.00 -8.70 -1.97
N CYS A 27 -13.16 -8.86 -0.95
CA CYS A 27 -11.72 -9.09 -1.09
C CYS A 27 -11.32 -10.49 -1.58
N GLN A 28 -12.29 -11.39 -1.85
CA GLN A 28 -12.08 -12.75 -2.40
C GLN A 28 -11.04 -13.57 -1.60
N GLY A 29 -11.12 -13.55 -0.27
CA GLY A 29 -10.14 -14.24 0.59
C GLY A 29 -8.76 -13.58 0.61
N GLY A 30 -8.65 -12.32 0.20
CA GLY A 30 -7.42 -11.54 0.19
C GLY A 30 -6.80 -11.36 -1.20
N ASN A 31 -7.29 -12.05 -2.23
CA ASN A 31 -6.76 -11.94 -3.59
C ASN A 31 -6.77 -10.51 -4.15
N VAL A 32 -7.80 -9.73 -3.80
CA VAL A 32 -7.97 -8.31 -4.18
C VAL A 32 -8.00 -7.38 -2.97
N GLY A 33 -7.40 -7.82 -1.85
CA GLY A 33 -7.42 -7.12 -0.56
C GLY A 33 -6.33 -6.05 -0.38
N CYS A 34 -5.55 -5.71 -1.41
CA CYS A 34 -4.41 -4.81 -1.27
C CYS A 34 -4.80 -3.39 -0.85
N ALA A 35 -5.73 -2.75 -1.56
CA ALA A 35 -6.21 -1.41 -1.20
C ALA A 35 -6.97 -1.41 0.13
N ALA A 36 -7.81 -2.41 0.40
CA ALA A 36 -8.47 -2.56 1.70
C ALA A 36 -7.45 -2.61 2.86
N SER A 37 -6.36 -3.36 2.68
CA SER A 37 -5.30 -3.46 3.69
C SER A 37 -4.55 -2.14 3.89
N VAL A 38 -4.25 -1.42 2.80
CA VAL A 38 -3.61 -0.10 2.87
C VAL A 38 -4.53 0.93 3.51
N SER A 39 -5.82 0.96 3.15
CA SER A 39 -6.85 1.80 3.77
C SER A 39 -6.90 1.59 5.28
N LYS A 40 -6.87 0.34 5.74
CA LYS A 40 -6.82 0.03 7.18
C LYS A 40 -5.64 0.69 7.89
N ILE A 41 -4.43 0.57 7.33
CA ILE A 41 -3.22 1.17 7.92
C ILE A 41 -3.26 2.70 7.85
N LEU A 42 -3.76 3.28 6.76
CA LEU A 42 -3.91 4.72 6.60
C LEU A 42 -4.89 5.29 7.64
N GLN A 43 -6.03 4.64 7.85
CA GLN A 43 -7.02 5.01 8.87
C GLN A 43 -6.44 4.91 10.28
N GLU A 44 -5.73 3.82 10.61
CA GLU A 44 -4.99 3.69 11.88
C GLU A 44 -3.92 4.80 12.05
N GLY A 45 -3.36 5.29 10.93
CA GLY A 45 -2.37 6.37 10.87
C GLY A 45 -2.93 7.79 10.98
N GLY A 46 -4.25 7.94 11.06
CA GLY A 46 -4.97 9.21 11.19
C GLY A 46 -5.50 9.78 9.86
N TYR A 47 -5.32 9.09 8.74
CA TYR A 47 -5.87 9.47 7.44
C TYR A 47 -7.29 8.90 7.27
N GLY A 48 -8.22 9.34 8.13
CA GLY A 48 -9.58 8.78 8.18
C GLY A 48 -10.42 8.92 6.91
N TYR A 49 -9.98 9.74 5.95
CA TYR A 49 -10.58 9.89 4.64
C TYR A 49 -10.15 8.83 3.62
N ALA A 50 -9.10 8.04 3.91
CA ALA A 50 -8.54 7.05 3.00
C ALA A 50 -9.20 5.69 3.25
N GLY A 51 -10.25 5.39 2.50
CA GLY A 51 -11.17 4.31 2.81
C GLY A 51 -11.81 3.73 1.56
N ASP A 52 -11.01 3.09 0.71
CA ASP A 52 -11.49 2.37 -0.46
C ASP A 52 -10.77 1.02 -0.64
N ALA A 53 -11.44 0.06 -1.28
CA ALA A 53 -10.88 -1.26 -1.63
C ALA A 53 -10.39 -1.35 -3.09
N GLY A 54 -10.55 -0.29 -3.88
CA GLY A 54 -9.99 -0.10 -5.21
C GLY A 54 -8.76 0.78 -5.16
N VAL A 55 -7.68 0.34 -5.82
CA VAL A 55 -6.37 1.02 -5.81
C VAL A 55 -6.47 2.46 -6.34
N ILE A 56 -7.14 2.65 -7.48
CA ILE A 56 -7.24 3.96 -8.13
C ILE A 56 -8.11 4.93 -7.33
N ASN A 57 -9.21 4.45 -6.76
CA ASN A 57 -10.07 5.29 -5.93
C ASN A 57 -9.31 5.74 -4.67
N LEU A 58 -8.63 4.81 -3.99
CA LEU A 58 -7.81 5.13 -2.82
C LEU A 58 -6.71 6.14 -3.16
N ALA A 59 -6.02 5.96 -4.31
CA ALA A 59 -5.05 6.94 -4.80
C ALA A 59 -5.68 8.32 -5.05
N GLY A 60 -6.88 8.35 -5.63
CA GLY A 60 -7.66 9.56 -5.84
C GLY A 60 -8.05 10.26 -4.53
N GLU A 61 -8.47 9.50 -3.51
CA GLU A 61 -8.78 10.04 -2.18
C GLU A 61 -7.54 10.67 -1.53
N LEU A 62 -6.39 9.99 -1.60
CA LEU A 62 -5.12 10.52 -1.10
C LEU A 62 -4.75 11.82 -1.80
N ALA A 63 -4.77 11.85 -3.14
CA ALA A 63 -4.45 13.03 -3.92
C ALA A 63 -5.42 14.20 -3.65
N ALA A 64 -6.72 13.92 -3.54
CA ALA A 64 -7.73 14.92 -3.19
C ALA A 64 -7.52 15.54 -1.80
N ASN A 65 -6.81 14.85 -0.92
CA ASN A 65 -6.47 15.29 0.43
C ASN A 65 -5.01 15.74 0.57
N GLY A 66 -4.41 16.23 -0.53
CA GLY A 66 -3.13 16.94 -0.49
C GLY A 66 -1.89 16.06 -0.53
N TRP A 67 -2.02 14.76 -0.78
CA TRP A 67 -0.87 13.93 -1.13
C TRP A 67 -0.39 14.32 -2.53
N SER A 68 0.93 14.46 -2.69
CA SER A 68 1.51 14.77 -4.00
C SER A 68 1.90 13.49 -4.72
N GLN A 69 1.58 13.40 -6.01
CA GLN A 69 1.96 12.26 -6.83
C GLN A 69 3.27 12.53 -7.57
N SER A 70 4.13 11.51 -7.63
CA SER A 70 5.25 11.43 -8.56
C SER A 70 5.21 10.13 -9.34
N ASP A 71 5.82 10.14 -10.52
CA ASP A 71 5.91 8.96 -11.37
C ASP A 71 7.23 8.23 -11.15
N GLY A 72 7.17 6.90 -11.21
CA GLY A 72 8.31 6.02 -11.06
C GLY A 72 8.66 5.74 -9.59
N PRO A 73 9.27 4.57 -9.31
CA PRO A 73 9.55 4.14 -7.94
C PRO A 73 10.76 4.85 -7.29
N GLU A 74 11.57 5.56 -8.07
CA GLU A 74 12.82 6.20 -7.61
C GLU A 74 12.57 7.31 -6.59
N SER A 75 11.42 7.98 -6.67
CA SER A 75 11.02 9.06 -5.76
C SER A 75 10.55 8.57 -4.39
N ALA A 76 10.16 7.29 -4.28
CA ALA A 76 9.54 6.75 -3.07
C ALA A 76 10.43 6.90 -1.83
N GLN A 77 9.85 7.40 -0.75
CA GLN A 77 10.45 7.53 0.56
C GLN A 77 9.66 6.73 1.60
N PRO A 78 10.29 6.31 2.71
CA PRO A 78 9.56 5.70 3.83
C PRO A 78 8.39 6.57 4.30
N GLY A 79 7.21 5.98 4.41
CA GLY A 79 5.96 6.67 4.73
C GLY A 79 5.09 7.03 3.52
N ASP A 80 5.60 6.86 2.30
CA ASP A 80 4.82 7.04 1.08
C ASP A 80 3.93 5.83 0.80
N VAL A 81 2.88 6.06 0.01
CA VAL A 81 2.09 5.00 -0.63
C VAL A 81 2.62 4.81 -2.05
N ILE A 82 2.88 3.57 -2.44
CA ILE A 82 3.32 3.21 -3.78
C ILE A 82 2.30 2.27 -4.41
N TYR A 83 1.92 2.53 -5.65
CA TYR A 83 0.96 1.70 -6.36
C TYR A 83 1.36 1.51 -7.82
N ALA A 84 0.84 0.45 -8.43
CA ALA A 84 0.97 0.20 -9.84
C ALA A 84 -0.40 0.05 -10.51
N ASP A 85 -0.55 0.65 -11.69
CA ASP A 85 -1.73 0.56 -12.54
C ASP A 85 -1.41 -0.12 -13.88
N GLY A 86 -1.68 -1.43 -13.93
CA GLY A 86 -1.63 -2.25 -15.13
C GLY A 86 -2.85 -2.11 -16.04
N GLY A 87 -3.87 -1.35 -15.62
CA GLY A 87 -5.20 -1.31 -16.22
C GLY A 87 -6.07 -2.50 -15.80
N GLY A 88 -7.39 -2.26 -15.74
CA GLY A 88 -8.37 -3.28 -15.38
C GLY A 88 -8.20 -3.79 -13.95
N ASP A 89 -8.07 -5.11 -13.81
CA ASP A 89 -7.88 -5.81 -12.53
C ASP A 89 -6.40 -5.98 -12.14
N ARG A 90 -5.46 -5.50 -12.97
CA ARG A 90 -4.02 -5.61 -12.74
C ARG A 90 -3.50 -4.40 -11.98
N GLN A 91 -3.86 -4.30 -10.70
CA GLN A 91 -3.45 -3.19 -9.84
C GLN A 91 -2.90 -3.72 -8.53
N HIS A 92 -1.91 -3.01 -7.98
CA HIS A 92 -1.37 -3.34 -6.66
C HIS A 92 -0.92 -2.10 -5.91
N ILE A 93 -0.95 -2.14 -4.59
CA ILE A 93 -0.65 -0.99 -3.73
C ILE A 93 0.00 -1.44 -2.42
N GLY A 94 0.88 -0.60 -1.89
CA GLY A 94 1.58 -0.84 -0.63
C GLY A 94 2.09 0.45 -0.01
N ILE A 95 2.73 0.29 1.15
CA ILE A 95 3.33 1.38 1.92
C ILE A 95 4.84 1.18 1.93
N VAL A 96 5.57 2.22 1.57
CA VAL A 96 7.03 2.23 1.56
C VAL A 96 7.52 2.37 2.99
N GLY A 97 8.51 1.58 3.39
CA GLY A 97 9.10 1.67 4.71
C GLY A 97 10.53 1.16 4.76
N ILE A 98 11.02 0.94 5.98
CA ILE A 98 12.36 0.46 6.28
C ILE A 98 12.26 -0.78 7.17
N ASP A 99 13.04 -1.82 6.87
CA ASP A 99 13.14 -3.02 7.71
C ASP A 99 14.07 -2.83 8.92
N GLU A 100 14.14 -3.86 9.78
CA GLU A 100 15.02 -3.92 10.94
C GLU A 100 16.52 -3.75 10.63
N ASN A 101 16.93 -3.95 9.37
CA ASN A 101 18.32 -3.83 8.92
C ASN A 101 18.59 -2.48 8.22
N GLY A 102 17.60 -1.58 8.15
CA GLY A 102 17.74 -0.29 7.48
C GLY A 102 17.49 -0.34 5.96
N ASN A 103 17.02 -1.45 5.41
CA ASN A 103 16.74 -1.58 3.98
C ASN A 103 15.34 -1.09 3.64
N LYS A 104 15.21 -0.46 2.47
CA LYS A 104 13.91 -0.07 1.92
C LYS A 104 13.08 -1.31 1.56
N VAL A 105 11.82 -1.30 2.01
CA VAL A 105 10.85 -2.37 1.78
C VAL A 105 9.50 -1.78 1.35
N ILE A 106 8.64 -2.63 0.80
CA ILE A 106 7.23 -2.32 0.57
C ILE A 106 6.39 -3.27 1.42
N TYR A 107 5.59 -2.70 2.30
CA TYR A 107 4.56 -3.42 3.03
C TYR A 107 3.30 -3.50 2.18
N ASN A 108 2.81 -4.71 1.93
CA ASN A 108 1.67 -4.94 1.05
C ASN A 108 0.91 -6.21 1.47
N ASN A 109 -0.27 -6.41 0.89
CA ASN A 109 -0.99 -7.67 0.98
C ASN A 109 -0.55 -8.59 -0.16
N HIS A 110 -0.05 -9.79 0.15
CA HIS A 110 0.26 -10.79 -0.86
C HIS A 110 -1.01 -11.50 -1.31
N SER A 111 -1.44 -11.29 -2.56
CA SER A 111 -2.67 -11.91 -3.09
C SER A 111 -2.68 -13.44 -2.99
N SER A 112 -1.53 -14.12 -3.02
CA SER A 112 -1.45 -15.59 -2.90
C SER A 112 -1.73 -16.11 -1.48
N THR A 113 -1.55 -15.30 -0.45
CA THR A 113 -1.73 -15.68 0.96
C THR A 113 -2.82 -14.88 1.67
N GLY A 114 -3.19 -13.71 1.12
CA GLY A 114 -4.04 -12.72 1.77
C GLY A 114 -3.42 -12.12 3.03
N VAL A 115 -2.11 -12.26 3.23
CA VAL A 115 -1.42 -11.78 4.43
C VAL A 115 -0.69 -10.49 4.13
N TRP A 116 -0.76 -9.55 5.08
CA TRP A 116 0.07 -8.35 5.08
C TRP A 116 1.51 -8.70 5.47
N THR A 117 2.45 -8.48 4.57
CA THR A 117 3.86 -8.81 4.72
C THR A 117 4.73 -7.64 4.24
N LYS A 118 6.03 -7.88 4.13
CA LYS A 118 6.98 -6.94 3.52
C LYS A 118 7.79 -7.67 2.45
N ASP A 119 8.04 -6.98 1.34
CA ASP A 119 8.97 -7.39 0.31
C ASP A 119 10.18 -6.43 0.28
N PRO A 120 11.39 -6.91 -0.05
CA PRO A 120 12.48 -6.03 -0.43
C PRO A 120 12.03 -5.11 -1.58
N PHE A 121 12.36 -3.81 -1.50
CA PHE A 121 11.82 -2.81 -2.45
C PHE A 121 11.99 -3.24 -3.92
N ASN A 122 13.21 -3.62 -4.32
CA ASN A 122 13.53 -4.02 -5.71
C ASN A 122 13.03 -5.42 -6.11
N ALA A 123 12.42 -6.17 -5.18
CA ALA A 123 11.89 -7.51 -5.43
C ALA A 123 10.36 -7.60 -5.27
N CYS A 124 9.70 -6.49 -4.93
CA CYS A 124 8.25 -6.43 -4.81
C CYS A 124 7.60 -6.44 -6.20
N SER A 125 6.46 -7.14 -6.34
CA SER A 125 5.73 -7.23 -7.61
C SER A 125 5.26 -5.87 -8.16
N ILE A 126 5.03 -4.88 -7.28
CA ILE A 126 4.75 -3.48 -7.69
C ILE A 126 5.90 -2.93 -8.56
N ILE A 127 7.14 -3.34 -8.27
CA ILE A 127 8.36 -2.89 -8.95
C ILE A 127 8.73 -3.80 -10.13
N THR A 128 8.60 -5.12 -9.98
CA THR A 128 9.12 -6.08 -10.96
C THR A 128 8.16 -6.39 -12.10
N ASP A 129 6.85 -6.28 -11.87
CA ASP A 129 5.84 -6.81 -12.80
C ASP A 129 5.19 -5.72 -13.67
N TYR A 130 5.55 -4.45 -13.41
CA TYR A 130 4.97 -3.28 -14.05
C TYR A 130 6.06 -2.44 -14.73
N SER A 131 5.67 -1.78 -15.83
CA SER A 131 6.57 -0.84 -16.51
C SER A 131 6.75 0.42 -15.64
N PRO A 132 7.88 1.13 -15.72
CA PRO A 132 8.12 2.32 -14.88
C PRO A 132 7.02 3.40 -14.95
N GLY A 133 6.40 3.59 -16.12
CA GLY A 133 5.28 4.55 -16.29
C GLY A 133 3.93 4.09 -15.73
N GLN A 134 3.87 2.89 -15.18
CA GLN A 134 2.69 2.33 -14.50
C GLN A 134 2.84 2.35 -12.98
N VAL A 135 4.01 2.75 -12.46
CA VAL A 135 4.29 2.81 -11.03
C VAL A 135 4.25 4.25 -10.59
N HIS A 136 3.46 4.52 -9.56
CA HIS A 136 3.22 5.85 -9.03
C HIS A 136 3.45 5.87 -7.53
N VAL A 137 3.92 7.01 -7.05
CA VAL A 137 4.21 7.24 -5.64
C VAL A 137 3.37 8.41 -5.17
N LEU A 138 2.68 8.24 -4.05
CA LEU A 138 1.94 9.29 -3.35
C LEU A 138 2.69 9.64 -2.08
N HIS A 139 3.13 10.89 -2.00
CA HIS A 139 3.84 11.42 -0.84
C HIS A 139 2.86 12.02 0.15
N ALA A 140 3.00 11.61 1.41
CA ALA A 140 2.18 12.13 2.49
C ALA A 140 2.43 13.64 2.68
N PRO A 141 1.38 14.45 2.95
CA PRO A 141 1.56 15.85 3.31
C PRO A 141 2.34 15.96 4.63
N PRO A 142 3.06 17.08 4.86
CA PRO A 142 3.67 17.35 6.16
C PRO A 142 2.60 17.31 7.25
N LYS A 143 2.88 16.63 8.36
CA LYS A 143 2.02 16.63 9.55
C LYS A 143 2.13 17.94 10.33
#